data_AF-A0A9P0YRP4-F1
#
_entry.id   AF-A0A9P0YRP4-F1
#
_cell.length_a   1.000
_cell.length_b   1.000
_cell.length_c   1.000
_cell.angle_alpha   90.00
_cell.angle_beta   90.00
_cell.angle_gamma   90.00
#
_symmetry.space_group_name_H-M   'P 1'
#
loop_
_entity.id
_entity.type
_entity.pdbx_description
1 polymer ?
#
loop_
_entity_poly.entity_id
_entity_poly.type
_entity_poly.pdbx_seq_one_letter_code
_entity_poly.pdbx_strand_id
1 'polypeptide(L)'
;MKRYFDVVPKFKETQSTGSSSGVNSNDPPLVNEELDQVIAESEANLAYNLPEQHEDFESLEADPGLRKRIADFHPNVQDEVRRSYIQKGPFQPRDHDFPFKLIGGKKRRFVSSWFDEHKWLEYSIAKDAAFCLPCYLFKNEWEVGGDHFVGIGFSAWNKKDRFYLHVGKPNSPHYNAVKRLEDLMNQKQSIGACFVKQSEQAKSDYLIRLKASLECTRFLLCGGLPFRGHDESIESSYKGHFLETLDLLRQHDSEIDRVLKNAPQNNQMTSPKIQKDLCYACAFLTVHEIIKQMR
;
A
#
# COMPACT_ATOMS: atom_id res chain seq x y z
N MET A 1 8.73 -20.82 -0.98
CA MET A 1 8.33 -19.65 -1.80
C MET A 1 7.70 -20.16 -3.09
N LYS A 2 6.37 -20.16 -3.17
CA LYS A 2 5.62 -20.59 -4.36
C LYS A 2 5.71 -19.45 -5.39
N ARG A 3 6.17 -19.78 -6.60
CA ARG A 3 6.34 -18.85 -7.72
C ARG A 3 4.98 -18.53 -8.31
N TYR A 4 4.51 -17.29 -8.18
CA TYR A 4 3.36 -16.76 -8.90
C TYR A 4 3.87 -16.09 -10.18
N PHE A 5 4.01 -16.88 -11.23
CA PHE A 5 4.01 -16.39 -12.61
C PHE A 5 3.29 -17.48 -13.38
N ASP A 6 2.03 -17.25 -13.72
CA ASP A 6 1.31 -18.13 -14.62
C ASP A 6 1.97 -18.10 -15.99
N VAL A 7 2.08 -19.30 -16.57
CA VAL A 7 2.75 -19.56 -17.83
C VAL A 7 1.91 -18.96 -18.95
N VAL A 8 2.44 -17.93 -19.60
CA VAL A 8 1.92 -17.42 -20.88
C VAL A 8 1.76 -18.60 -21.85
N PRO A 9 0.62 -18.75 -22.55
CA PRO A 9 0.43 -19.83 -23.52
C PRO A 9 1.55 -19.78 -24.57
N LYS A 10 2.35 -20.85 -24.65
CA LYS A 10 3.30 -21.01 -25.75
C LYS A 10 2.51 -21.25 -27.03
N PHE A 11 2.58 -20.34 -27.98
CA PHE A 11 2.23 -20.64 -29.36
C PHE A 11 3.12 -21.80 -29.84
N LYS A 12 2.49 -22.90 -30.30
CA LYS A 12 3.21 -24.06 -30.79
C LYS A 12 3.97 -23.66 -32.07
N GLU A 13 5.30 -23.72 -32.01
CA GLU A 13 6.12 -23.74 -33.22
C GLU A 13 5.83 -25.04 -33.97
N THR A 14 5.13 -24.96 -35.10
CA THR A 14 5.08 -26.04 -36.08
C THR A 14 6.42 -26.10 -36.80
N GLN A 15 7.21 -27.14 -36.51
CA GLN A 15 8.39 -27.49 -37.28
C GLN A 15 7.97 -27.85 -38.71
N SER A 16 8.55 -27.18 -39.71
CA SER A 16 8.58 -27.67 -41.08
C SER A 16 10.01 -27.67 -41.58
N THR A 17 10.58 -28.86 -41.70
CA THR A 17 11.78 -29.17 -42.47
C THR A 17 11.61 -28.71 -43.93
N GLY A 18 12.68 -28.20 -44.54
CA GLY A 18 12.60 -27.48 -45.81
C GLY A 18 12.22 -28.31 -47.05
N SER A 19 11.61 -27.65 -48.02
CA SER A 19 12.07 -27.53 -49.42
C SER A 19 10.98 -26.91 -50.31
N SER A 20 11.38 -25.91 -51.11
CA SER A 20 10.81 -25.37 -52.36
C SER A 20 9.29 -25.20 -52.58
N SER A 21 8.99 -23.99 -53.08
CA SER A 21 7.94 -23.59 -54.04
C SER A 21 6.48 -23.53 -53.59
N GLY A 22 5.85 -22.39 -53.92
CA GLY A 22 4.39 -22.25 -54.01
C GLY A 22 3.81 -21.23 -53.04
N VAL A 23 3.65 -19.99 -53.49
CA VAL A 23 2.69 -19.04 -52.90
C VAL A 23 1.31 -19.68 -53.03
N ASN A 24 0.60 -19.88 -51.91
CA ASN A 24 -0.84 -20.05 -51.93
C ASN A 24 -1.45 -19.31 -50.74
N SER A 25 -2.01 -18.14 -51.07
CA SER A 25 -3.00 -17.40 -50.29
C SER A 25 -4.22 -18.28 -50.04
N ASN A 26 -4.59 -18.56 -48.77
CA ASN A 26 -5.97 -18.82 -48.30
C ASN A 26 -6.03 -19.31 -46.83
N ASP A 27 -5.39 -18.64 -45.88
CA ASP A 27 -5.75 -18.81 -44.46
C ASP A 27 -6.61 -17.60 -44.01
N PRO A 28 -7.80 -17.82 -43.43
CA PRO A 28 -8.67 -16.73 -42.98
C PRO A 28 -8.07 -16.05 -41.73
N PRO A 29 -8.26 -14.73 -41.56
CA PRO A 29 -7.73 -14.01 -40.42
C PRO A 29 -8.40 -14.48 -39.12
N LEU A 30 -7.56 -14.69 -38.09
CA LEU A 30 -7.98 -15.00 -36.72
C LEU A 30 -9.07 -14.01 -36.25
N VAL A 31 -10.11 -14.57 -35.66
CA VAL A 31 -11.46 -14.03 -35.55
C VAL A 31 -11.58 -13.14 -34.30
N ASN A 32 -12.32 -12.03 -34.43
CA ASN A 32 -12.46 -10.93 -33.45
C ASN A 32 -12.88 -11.34 -32.01
N GLU A 33 -13.45 -12.53 -31.78
CA GLU A 33 -13.95 -12.95 -30.46
C GLU A 33 -12.83 -13.21 -29.43
N GLU A 34 -11.67 -13.72 -29.84
CA GLU A 34 -10.55 -13.97 -28.91
C GLU A 34 -9.96 -12.67 -28.36
N LEU A 35 -10.12 -11.55 -29.07
CA LEU A 35 -9.53 -10.26 -28.72
C LEU A 35 -10.32 -9.52 -27.63
N ASP A 36 -11.64 -9.47 -27.76
CA ASP A 36 -12.53 -8.84 -26.78
C ASP A 36 -12.48 -9.58 -25.43
N GLN A 37 -12.25 -10.89 -25.48
CA GLN A 37 -12.17 -11.76 -24.32
C GLN A 37 -10.91 -11.50 -23.48
N VAL A 38 -9.76 -11.28 -24.12
CA VAL A 38 -8.50 -10.97 -23.43
C VAL A 38 -8.54 -9.60 -22.74
N ILE A 39 -9.21 -8.61 -23.36
CA ILE A 39 -9.38 -7.27 -22.77
C ILE A 39 -10.30 -7.36 -21.55
N ALA A 40 -11.45 -8.03 -21.68
CA ALA A 40 -12.41 -8.19 -20.59
C ALA A 40 -11.84 -8.96 -19.37
N GLU A 41 -11.04 -10.01 -19.60
CA GLU A 41 -10.38 -10.75 -18.53
C GLU A 41 -9.33 -9.90 -17.78
N SER A 42 -8.67 -8.96 -18.46
CA SER A 42 -7.70 -8.07 -17.83
C SER A 42 -8.37 -7.02 -16.92
N GLU A 43 -9.55 -6.53 -17.30
CA GLU A 43 -10.33 -5.55 -16.53
C GLU A 43 -10.99 -6.20 -15.30
N ALA A 44 -11.49 -7.43 -15.44
CA ALA A 44 -12.13 -8.17 -14.35
C ALA A 44 -11.15 -8.52 -13.21
N ASN A 45 -9.89 -8.81 -13.54
CA ASN A 45 -8.87 -9.18 -12.55
C ASN A 45 -8.36 -8.00 -11.70
N LEU A 46 -8.54 -6.74 -12.16
CA LEU A 46 -8.22 -5.56 -11.35
C LEU A 46 -9.24 -5.31 -10.23
N ALA A 47 -10.47 -5.79 -10.38
CA ALA A 47 -11.58 -5.48 -9.48
C ALA A 47 -11.70 -6.43 -8.26
N TYR A 48 -10.99 -7.57 -8.23
CA TYR A 48 -11.34 -8.70 -7.36
C TYR A 48 -10.47 -8.91 -6.11
N ASN A 49 -9.56 -8.00 -5.75
CA ASN A 49 -8.64 -8.24 -4.63
C ASN A 49 -8.68 -7.16 -3.55
N LEU A 50 -9.75 -7.12 -2.75
CA LEU A 50 -9.69 -6.79 -1.32
C LEU A 50 -11.04 -7.12 -0.67
N PRO A 51 -11.16 -8.19 0.14
CA PRO A 51 -12.36 -8.42 0.92
C PRO A 51 -12.44 -7.38 2.05
N GLU A 52 -13.35 -6.41 1.93
CA GLU A 52 -13.77 -5.52 3.02
C GLU A 52 -14.51 -6.36 4.08
N GLN A 53 -13.80 -6.80 5.11
CA GLN A 53 -14.44 -7.22 6.35
C GLN A 53 -14.75 -5.97 7.17
N HIS A 54 -15.89 -5.34 6.90
CA HIS A 54 -16.38 -4.21 7.67
C HIS A 54 -17.02 -4.73 8.98
N GLU A 55 -16.22 -4.93 10.03
CA GLU A 55 -16.76 -5.09 11.38
C GLU A 55 -17.41 -3.77 11.82
N ASP A 56 -18.56 -3.84 12.49
CA ASP A 56 -19.28 -2.65 12.99
C ASP A 56 -18.59 -2.12 14.26
N PHE A 57 -17.65 -1.18 14.08
CA PHE A 57 -16.89 -0.57 15.18
C PHE A 57 -17.64 0.58 15.88
N GLU A 58 -18.85 0.95 15.45
CA GLU A 58 -19.63 1.99 16.14
C GLU A 58 -20.09 1.51 17.52
N SER A 59 -20.32 0.21 17.70
CA SER A 59 -20.81 -0.40 18.95
C SER A 59 -19.74 -0.61 20.04
N LEU A 60 -18.51 -0.10 19.89
CA LEU A 60 -17.48 -0.26 20.91
C LEU A 60 -17.83 0.49 22.21
N GLU A 61 -17.71 -0.21 23.33
CA GLU A 61 -17.98 0.26 24.69
C GLU A 61 -17.13 1.49 25.05
N ALA A 62 -17.79 2.59 25.44
CA ALA A 62 -17.11 3.84 25.72
C ALA A 62 -16.54 3.88 27.14
N ASP A 63 -17.19 3.24 28.13
CA ASP A 63 -16.72 3.29 29.52
C ASP A 63 -15.41 2.48 29.67
N PRO A 64 -14.28 3.09 30.07
CA PRO A 64 -13.00 2.40 30.15
C PRO A 64 -12.97 1.26 31.15
N GLY A 65 -13.87 1.26 32.15
CA GLY A 65 -14.01 0.19 33.11
C GLY A 65 -14.68 -1.06 32.54
N LEU A 66 -15.42 -0.93 31.44
CA LEU A 66 -16.18 -2.00 30.77
C LEU A 66 -15.52 -2.49 29.47
N ARG A 67 -14.54 -1.76 28.93
CA ARG A 67 -13.81 -2.15 27.72
C ARG A 67 -13.08 -3.48 27.85
N LYS A 68 -13.13 -4.29 26.78
CA LYS A 68 -12.27 -5.47 26.60
C LYS A 68 -10.81 -5.04 26.44
N ARG A 69 -9.83 -5.89 26.76
CA ARG A 69 -8.42 -5.54 26.50
C ARG A 69 -8.18 -5.56 24.99
N ILE A 70 -7.31 -4.69 24.50
CA ILE A 70 -6.97 -4.68 23.06
C ILE A 70 -6.39 -6.03 22.60
N ALA A 71 -5.65 -6.72 23.48
CA ALA A 71 -5.11 -8.05 23.20
C ALA A 71 -6.19 -9.14 23.02
N ASP A 72 -7.41 -8.92 23.51
CA ASP A 72 -8.52 -9.88 23.41
C ASP A 72 -9.21 -9.81 22.03
N PHE A 73 -8.93 -8.78 21.22
CA PHE A 73 -9.40 -8.68 19.84
C PHE A 73 -8.47 -9.43 18.88
N HIS A 74 -9.02 -9.89 17.76
CA HIS A 74 -8.24 -10.60 16.74
C HIS A 74 -7.09 -9.70 16.22
N PRO A 75 -5.85 -10.20 16.07
CA PRO A 75 -4.68 -9.38 15.73
C PRO A 75 -4.86 -8.46 14.51
N ASN A 76 -5.61 -8.92 13.49
CA ASN A 76 -5.84 -8.15 12.27
C ASN A 76 -6.77 -6.95 12.45
N VAL A 77 -7.59 -6.89 13.50
CA VAL A 77 -8.55 -5.79 13.75
C VAL A 77 -8.12 -4.86 14.88
N GLN A 78 -7.07 -5.20 15.64
CA GLN A 78 -6.65 -4.42 16.81
C GLN A 78 -6.31 -2.96 16.47
N ASP A 79 -5.65 -2.71 15.34
CA ASP A 79 -5.31 -1.35 14.92
C ASP A 79 -6.53 -0.54 14.49
N GLU A 80 -7.54 -1.20 13.93
CA GLU A 80 -8.81 -0.56 13.57
C GLU A 80 -9.62 -0.22 14.82
N VAL A 81 -9.70 -1.14 15.78
CA VAL A 81 -10.27 -0.89 17.12
C VAL A 81 -9.56 0.28 17.81
N ARG A 82 -8.22 0.33 17.77
CA ARG A 82 -7.45 1.46 18.32
C ARG A 82 -7.84 2.77 17.65
N ARG A 83 -7.94 2.81 16.31
CA ARG A 83 -8.34 4.01 15.56
C ARG A 83 -9.76 4.47 15.93
N SER A 84 -10.71 3.54 16.06
CA SER A 84 -12.08 3.87 16.47
C SER A 84 -12.11 4.55 17.85
N TYR A 85 -11.38 4.01 18.84
CA TYR A 85 -11.26 4.66 20.15
C TYR A 85 -10.57 6.03 20.09
N ILE A 86 -9.52 6.19 19.26
CA ILE A 86 -8.85 7.49 19.09
C ILE A 86 -9.81 8.52 18.48
N GLN A 87 -10.63 8.11 17.51
CA GLN A 87 -11.61 8.97 16.85
C GLN A 87 -12.74 9.37 17.80
N LYS A 88 -13.22 8.44 18.64
CA LYS A 88 -14.19 8.73 19.72
C LYS A 88 -13.60 9.66 20.79
N GLY A 89 -12.29 9.56 21.02
CA GLY A 89 -11.60 10.33 22.04
C GLY A 89 -11.77 9.76 23.46
N PRO A 90 -11.15 10.41 24.46
CA PRO A 90 -11.20 9.98 25.86
C PRO A 90 -12.63 10.08 26.40
N PHE A 91 -13.08 9.06 27.13
CA PHE A 91 -14.40 9.08 27.76
C PHE A 91 -14.42 10.00 28.99
N GLN A 92 -15.01 11.18 28.81
CA GLN A 92 -15.05 12.27 29.81
C GLN A 92 -16.50 12.69 30.12
N PRO A 93 -17.22 11.97 30.99
CA PRO A 93 -18.61 12.28 31.33
C PRO A 93 -18.69 13.52 32.24
N ARG A 94 -18.65 14.72 31.65
CA ARG A 94 -18.56 15.99 32.38
C ARG A 94 -19.80 16.34 33.21
N ASP A 95 -20.96 15.88 32.77
CA ASP A 95 -22.26 16.11 33.41
C ASP A 95 -22.61 15.03 34.46
N HIS A 96 -21.72 14.06 34.68
CA HIS A 96 -21.93 13.01 35.66
C HIS A 96 -21.75 13.52 37.10
N ASP A 97 -22.64 13.13 38.01
CA ASP A 97 -22.49 13.43 39.43
C ASP A 97 -21.51 12.44 40.09
N PHE A 98 -20.26 12.86 40.19
CA PHE A 98 -19.19 12.04 40.73
C PHE A 98 -19.41 11.74 42.23
N PRO A 99 -19.45 10.45 42.63
CA PRO A 99 -19.76 10.05 43.99
C PRO A 99 -18.66 10.46 44.98
N PHE A 100 -19.07 10.71 46.22
CA PHE A 100 -18.15 10.99 47.32
C PHE A 100 -17.59 9.72 47.94
N LYS A 101 -16.28 9.73 48.20
CA LYS A 101 -15.56 8.72 48.97
C LYS A 101 -14.95 9.35 50.22
N LEU A 102 -14.94 8.59 51.31
CA LEU A 102 -14.23 8.98 52.53
C LEU A 102 -12.76 8.58 52.41
N ILE A 103 -11.86 9.54 52.21
CA ILE A 103 -10.43 9.30 52.00
C ILE A 103 -9.63 10.15 52.98
N GLY A 104 -8.91 9.49 53.89
CA GLY A 104 -8.11 10.17 54.92
C GLY A 104 -8.96 11.08 55.82
N GLY A 105 -10.16 10.62 56.21
CA GLY A 105 -11.08 11.34 57.08
C GLY A 105 -11.82 12.51 56.41
N LYS A 106 -11.63 12.77 55.11
CA LYS A 106 -12.31 13.84 54.37
C LYS A 106 -13.16 13.25 53.25
N LYS A 107 -14.35 13.81 53.01
CA LYS A 107 -15.16 13.49 51.83
C LYS A 107 -14.50 14.08 50.59
N ARG A 108 -14.16 13.24 49.61
CA ARG A 108 -13.50 13.61 48.36
C ARG A 108 -14.18 12.92 47.19
N ARG A 109 -14.14 13.54 46.02
CA ARG A 109 -14.68 13.01 44.75
C ARG A 109 -13.75 13.36 43.60
N PHE A 110 -13.98 12.74 42.45
CA PHE A 110 -13.37 13.19 41.20
C PHE A 110 -13.83 14.62 40.86
N VAL A 111 -12.95 15.41 40.25
CA VAL A 111 -13.24 16.80 39.88
C VAL A 111 -13.17 16.94 38.37
N SER A 112 -14.28 17.33 37.75
CA SER A 112 -14.42 17.44 36.28
C SER A 112 -13.35 18.33 35.62
N SER A 113 -12.87 19.38 36.31
CA SER A 113 -11.81 20.26 35.81
C SER A 113 -10.48 19.55 35.54
N TRP A 114 -10.25 18.36 36.11
CA TRP A 114 -9.05 17.56 35.82
C TRP A 114 -9.00 17.09 34.36
N PHE A 115 -10.14 16.99 33.68
CA PHE A 115 -10.17 16.69 32.25
C PHE A 115 -9.51 17.80 31.40
N ASP A 116 -9.60 19.06 31.85
CA ASP A 116 -9.01 20.20 31.14
C ASP A 116 -7.49 20.26 31.33
N GLU A 117 -7.02 19.84 32.51
CA GLU A 117 -5.59 19.71 32.81
C GLU A 117 -4.94 18.51 32.09
N HIS A 118 -5.71 17.44 31.87
CA HIS A 118 -5.20 16.17 31.38
C HIS A 118 -6.10 15.62 30.26
N LYS A 119 -5.80 16.02 29.01
CA LYS A 119 -6.56 15.59 27.82
C LYS A 119 -6.62 14.06 27.61
N TRP A 120 -5.69 13.30 28.17
CA TRP A 120 -5.66 11.84 28.08
C TRP A 120 -6.55 11.12 29.10
N LEU A 121 -7.04 11.87 30.11
CA LEU A 121 -7.73 11.33 31.28
C LEU A 121 -9.14 10.88 30.92
N GLU A 122 -9.46 9.67 31.32
CA GLU A 122 -10.79 9.08 31.22
C GLU A 122 -11.36 8.77 32.60
N TYR A 123 -12.68 8.70 32.70
CA TYR A 123 -13.35 8.29 33.94
C TYR A 123 -14.36 7.18 33.67
N SER A 124 -14.25 6.08 34.41
CA SER A 124 -15.26 5.01 34.40
C SER A 124 -16.36 5.31 35.39
N ILE A 125 -17.61 5.37 34.92
CA ILE A 125 -18.79 5.45 35.78
C ILE A 125 -18.96 4.11 36.49
N ALA A 126 -18.80 3.00 35.77
CA ALA A 126 -18.97 1.66 36.32
C ALA A 126 -18.02 1.34 37.48
N LYS A 127 -16.77 1.84 37.43
CA LYS A 127 -15.76 1.58 38.47
C LYS A 127 -15.52 2.74 39.44
N ASP A 128 -16.11 3.92 39.20
CA ASP A 128 -15.79 5.16 39.89
C ASP A 128 -14.26 5.36 40.07
N ALA A 129 -13.58 5.37 38.92
CA ALA A 129 -12.13 5.42 38.85
C ALA A 129 -11.64 6.04 37.54
N ALA A 130 -10.47 6.67 37.58
CA ALA A 130 -9.83 7.31 36.45
C ALA A 130 -8.90 6.35 35.68
N PHE A 131 -8.89 6.50 34.36
CA PHE A 131 -8.12 5.71 33.40
C PHE A 131 -7.37 6.63 32.42
N CYS A 132 -6.52 6.04 31.59
CA CYS A 132 -5.73 6.74 30.59
C CYS A 132 -5.91 6.08 29.23
N LEU A 133 -6.48 6.83 28.27
CA LEU A 133 -6.77 6.31 26.93
C LEU A 133 -5.50 5.83 26.20
N PRO A 134 -4.44 6.66 26.02
CA PRO A 134 -3.23 6.21 25.35
C PRO A 134 -2.64 4.94 25.96
N CYS A 135 -2.57 4.89 27.31
CA CYS A 135 -2.03 3.72 28.00
C CYS A 135 -2.93 2.49 27.85
N TYR A 136 -4.25 2.64 27.85
CA TYR A 136 -5.16 1.52 27.56
C TYR A 136 -4.94 0.94 26.16
N LEU A 137 -4.77 1.80 25.14
CA LEU A 137 -4.63 1.39 23.74
C LEU A 137 -3.32 0.66 23.42
N PHE A 138 -2.24 1.07 24.09
CA PHE A 138 -0.87 0.64 23.75
C PHE A 138 -0.11 -0.05 24.89
N LYS A 139 -0.81 -0.45 25.97
CA LYS A 139 -0.18 -1.17 27.08
C LYS A 139 0.51 -2.44 26.57
N ASN A 140 1.81 -2.53 26.83
CA ASN A 140 2.58 -3.73 26.59
C ASN A 140 2.40 -4.74 27.74
N GLU A 141 2.31 -6.03 27.43
CA GLU A 141 2.22 -7.09 28.45
C GLU A 141 3.51 -7.24 29.26
N TRP A 142 4.64 -6.81 28.69
CA TRP A 142 5.98 -6.89 29.26
C TRP A 142 6.37 -5.70 30.13
N GLU A 143 5.52 -4.67 30.21
CA GLU A 143 5.77 -3.51 31.07
C GLU A 143 5.42 -3.84 32.52
N VAL A 144 6.46 -4.08 33.31
CA VAL A 144 6.37 -4.39 34.74
C VAL A 144 5.96 -3.12 35.49
N GLY A 145 4.84 -3.18 36.21
CA GLY A 145 4.29 -2.05 36.97
C GLY A 145 2.86 -1.76 36.53
N GLY A 146 1.90 -2.43 37.18
CA GLY A 146 0.48 -2.24 36.93
C GLY A 146 0.07 -0.80 37.24
N ASP A 147 0.07 0.05 36.22
CA ASP A 147 -0.40 1.40 36.39
C ASP A 147 -1.91 1.36 36.66
N HIS A 148 -2.33 2.04 37.73
CA HIS A 148 -3.73 2.03 38.16
C HIS A 148 -4.62 2.66 37.07
N PHE A 149 -4.05 3.39 36.11
CA PHE A 149 -4.76 4.04 35.02
C PHE A 149 -5.17 3.13 33.85
N VAL A 150 -4.88 1.82 33.88
CA VAL A 150 -5.28 0.90 32.79
C VAL A 150 -6.15 -0.26 33.28
N GLY A 151 -5.71 -1.00 34.29
CA GLY A 151 -6.42 -2.22 34.71
C GLY A 151 -7.47 -1.99 35.79
N ILE A 152 -7.01 -1.46 36.92
CA ILE A 152 -7.82 -1.35 38.16
C ILE A 152 -8.64 -0.07 38.19
N GLY A 153 -8.08 1.03 37.68
CA GLY A 153 -8.60 2.39 37.85
C GLY A 153 -7.93 3.12 39.02
N PHE A 154 -7.65 4.41 38.85
CA PHE A 154 -7.15 5.29 39.91
C PHE A 154 -8.33 5.99 40.61
N SER A 155 -8.48 5.81 41.93
CA SER A 155 -9.55 6.44 42.71
C SER A 155 -9.08 7.14 44.00
N ALA A 156 -7.75 7.28 44.17
CA ALA A 156 -7.18 7.98 45.32
C ALA A 156 -7.20 9.51 45.12
N TRP A 157 -8.40 10.11 45.19
CA TRP A 157 -8.66 11.53 44.90
C TRP A 157 -7.88 12.53 45.77
N ASN A 158 -7.25 12.07 46.86
CA ASN A 158 -6.37 12.89 47.69
C ASN A 158 -4.94 13.06 47.12
N LYS A 159 -4.56 12.30 46.08
CA LYS A 159 -3.22 12.28 45.51
C LYS A 159 -3.22 12.74 44.05
N LYS A 160 -3.66 13.98 43.79
CA LYS A 160 -3.70 14.57 42.44
C LYS A 160 -2.34 14.53 41.73
N ASP A 161 -1.24 14.66 42.48
CA ASP A 161 0.13 14.61 41.96
C ASP A 161 0.44 13.30 41.20
N ARG A 162 -0.34 12.25 41.42
CA ARG A 162 -0.21 10.97 40.70
C ARG A 162 -0.52 11.10 39.21
N PHE A 163 -1.34 12.06 38.78
CA PHE A 163 -1.55 12.32 37.35
C PHE A 163 -0.27 12.84 36.69
N TYR A 164 0.43 13.77 37.33
CA TYR A 164 1.70 14.29 36.83
C TYR A 164 2.81 13.23 36.84
N LEU A 165 2.86 12.41 37.90
CA LEU A 165 3.79 11.28 37.97
C LEU A 165 3.50 10.20 36.92
N HIS A 166 2.22 9.98 36.58
CA HIS A 166 1.82 9.05 35.53
C HIS A 166 2.32 9.48 34.14
N VAL A 167 2.15 10.76 33.80
CA VAL A 167 2.70 11.33 32.56
C VAL A 167 4.21 11.14 32.53
N GLY A 168 4.88 11.41 33.66
CA GLY A 168 6.30 11.14 33.83
C GLY A 168 7.18 11.99 32.92
N LYS A 169 8.42 11.51 32.73
CA LYS A 169 9.44 12.16 31.87
C LYS A 169 9.36 11.61 30.43
N PRO A 170 10.07 12.21 29.46
CA PRO A 170 10.29 11.57 28.17
C PRO A 170 10.75 10.12 28.32
N ASN A 171 10.23 9.23 27.47
CA ASN A 171 10.37 7.77 27.53
C ASN A 171 9.62 7.06 28.68
N SER A 172 8.77 7.75 29.43
CA SER A 172 7.82 7.07 30.33
C SER A 172 6.87 6.16 29.53
N PRO A 173 6.21 5.17 30.17
CA PRO A 173 5.20 4.35 29.53
C PRO A 173 4.09 5.18 28.89
N HIS A 174 3.63 6.23 29.58
CA HIS A 174 2.64 7.17 29.05
C HIS A 174 3.16 7.91 27.80
N TYR A 175 4.36 8.48 27.88
CA TYR A 175 4.97 9.19 26.75
C TYR A 175 5.10 8.29 25.52
N ASN A 176 5.56 7.05 25.70
CA ASN A 176 5.68 6.07 24.62
C ASN A 176 4.31 5.70 24.04
N ALA A 177 3.28 5.55 24.89
CA ALA A 177 1.92 5.26 24.44
C ALA A 177 1.34 6.42 23.62
N VAL A 178 1.58 7.67 24.03
CA VAL A 178 1.18 8.87 23.26
C VAL A 178 1.90 8.91 21.91
N LYS A 179 3.20 8.60 21.88
CA LYS A 179 3.95 8.53 20.61
C LYS A 179 3.40 7.48 19.65
N ARG A 180 3.11 6.27 20.15
CA ARG A 180 2.47 5.23 19.33
C ARG A 180 1.09 5.62 18.82
N LEU A 181 0.33 6.37 19.62
CA LEU A 181 -0.96 6.92 19.20
C LEU A 181 -0.78 7.89 18.02
N GLU A 182 0.16 8.84 18.15
CA GLU A 182 0.49 9.79 17.08
C GLU A 182 0.94 9.06 15.80
N ASP A 183 1.82 8.06 15.94
CA ASP A 183 2.33 7.26 14.81
C ASP A 183 1.22 6.46 14.12
N LEU A 184 0.30 5.85 14.89
CA LEU A 184 -0.82 5.08 14.35
C LEU A 184 -1.79 5.94 13.50
N MET A 185 -1.96 7.21 13.89
CA MET A 185 -2.78 8.16 13.14
C MET A 185 -2.07 8.68 11.88
N ASN A 186 -0.75 8.60 11.80
CA ASN A 186 0.03 9.02 10.64
C ASN A 186 0.12 7.93 9.55
N GLN A 187 -1.03 7.56 8.98
CA GLN A 187 -1.14 6.49 7.99
C GLN A 187 -0.20 6.65 6.78
N LYS A 188 0.18 7.89 6.43
CA LYS A 188 1.09 8.20 5.30
C LYS A 188 2.50 7.64 5.47
N GLN A 189 2.91 7.34 6.71
CA GLN A 189 4.20 6.76 7.06
C GLN A 189 4.13 5.23 7.29
N SER A 190 2.94 4.64 7.13
CA SER A 190 2.80 3.19 7.26
C SER A 190 3.58 2.45 6.17
N ILE A 191 4.04 1.25 6.51
CA ILE A 191 4.71 0.35 5.56
C ILE A 191 3.83 0.09 4.34
N GLY A 192 2.51 -0.10 4.55
CA GLY A 192 1.53 -0.27 3.46
C GLY A 192 1.48 0.94 2.52
N ALA A 193 1.42 2.16 3.06
CA ALA A 193 1.46 3.38 2.24
C ALA A 193 2.77 3.52 1.45
N CYS A 194 3.90 3.10 2.02
CA CYS A 194 5.18 3.06 1.32
C CYS A 194 5.16 2.05 0.16
N PHE A 195 4.61 0.85 0.36
CA PHE A 195 4.46 -0.14 -0.72
C PHE A 195 3.55 0.34 -1.85
N VAL A 196 2.42 0.97 -1.54
CA VAL A 196 1.52 1.53 -2.55
C VAL A 196 2.24 2.61 -3.35
N LYS A 197 2.92 3.56 -2.68
CA LYS A 197 3.71 4.60 -3.36
C LYS A 197 4.81 4.00 -4.24
N GLN A 198 5.51 2.99 -3.75
CA GLN A 198 6.54 2.28 -4.52
C GLN A 198 5.93 1.57 -5.74
N SER A 199 4.74 0.98 -5.61
CA SER A 199 4.02 0.35 -6.72
C SER A 199 3.66 1.38 -7.79
N GLU A 200 3.13 2.54 -7.41
CA GLU A 200 2.80 3.62 -8.36
C GLU A 200 4.04 4.17 -9.05
N GLN A 201 5.15 4.36 -8.33
CA GLN A 201 6.41 4.76 -8.94
C GLN A 201 6.92 3.68 -9.92
N ALA A 202 6.86 2.41 -9.54
CA ALA A 202 7.31 1.30 -10.40
C ALA A 202 6.48 1.20 -11.70
N LYS A 203 5.15 1.44 -11.61
CA LYS A 203 4.26 1.54 -12.78
C LYS A 203 4.63 2.73 -13.65
N SER A 204 4.83 3.92 -13.06
CA SER A 204 5.22 5.13 -13.79
C SER A 204 6.55 4.93 -14.54
N ASP A 205 7.55 4.41 -13.84
CA ASP A 205 8.87 4.12 -14.42
C ASP A 205 8.77 3.08 -15.56
N TYR A 206 7.92 2.06 -15.40
CA TYR A 206 7.65 1.08 -16.46
C TYR A 206 7.04 1.74 -17.69
N LEU A 207 6.03 2.60 -17.51
CA LEU A 207 5.38 3.29 -18.62
C LEU A 207 6.34 4.22 -19.37
N ILE A 208 7.25 4.92 -18.68
CA ILE A 208 8.26 5.76 -19.32
C ILE A 208 9.19 4.89 -20.20
N ARG A 209 9.67 3.75 -19.67
CA ARG A 209 10.51 2.81 -20.44
C ARG A 209 9.78 2.24 -21.66
N LEU A 210 8.51 1.85 -21.49
CA LEU A 210 7.68 1.33 -22.57
C LEU A 210 7.46 2.39 -23.66
N LYS A 211 7.15 3.63 -23.29
CA LYS A 211 6.97 4.74 -24.24
C LYS A 211 8.24 5.03 -25.04
N ALA A 212 9.39 5.14 -24.37
CA ALA A 212 10.67 5.33 -25.04
C ALA A 212 10.96 4.21 -26.06
N SER A 213 10.70 2.96 -25.66
CA SER A 213 10.87 1.78 -26.52
C SER A 213 9.90 1.77 -27.72
N LEU A 214 8.66 2.23 -27.52
CA LEU A 214 7.66 2.40 -28.58
C LEU A 214 8.07 3.51 -29.56
N GLU A 215 8.64 4.61 -29.08
CA GLU A 215 9.16 5.67 -29.95
C GLU A 215 10.31 5.16 -30.82
N CYS A 216 11.26 4.41 -30.25
CA CYS A 216 12.29 3.73 -31.03
C CYS A 216 11.67 2.78 -32.06
N THR A 217 10.73 1.94 -31.65
CA THR A 217 10.05 0.98 -32.53
C THR A 217 9.37 1.69 -33.70
N ARG A 218 8.61 2.75 -33.42
CA ARG A 218 7.91 3.54 -34.41
C ARG A 218 8.88 4.18 -35.40
N PHE A 219 9.96 4.80 -34.92
CA PHE A 219 10.97 5.41 -35.78
C PHE A 219 11.55 4.40 -36.78
N LEU A 220 11.91 3.21 -36.31
CA LEU A 220 12.51 2.17 -37.13
C LEU A 220 11.52 1.57 -38.12
N LEU A 221 10.27 1.30 -37.70
CA LEU A 221 9.23 0.78 -38.59
C LEU A 221 8.90 1.78 -39.70
N CYS A 222 8.73 3.07 -39.35
CA CYS A 222 8.48 4.13 -40.33
C CYS A 222 9.66 4.31 -41.31
N GLY A 223 10.90 4.11 -40.85
CA GLY A 223 12.10 4.20 -41.68
C GLY A 223 12.46 2.93 -42.45
N GLY A 224 11.75 1.80 -42.22
CA GLY A 224 12.14 0.50 -42.77
C GLY A 224 13.52 0.03 -42.30
N LEU A 225 13.94 0.44 -41.10
CA LEU A 225 15.29 0.20 -40.57
C LEU A 225 15.37 -1.11 -39.78
N PRO A 226 16.51 -1.82 -39.84
CA PRO A 226 16.73 -3.00 -39.02
C PRO A 226 16.92 -2.59 -37.55
N PHE A 227 16.23 -3.30 -36.65
CA PHE A 227 16.30 -3.03 -35.21
C PHE A 227 17.64 -3.42 -34.60
N ARG A 228 18.18 -4.56 -35.05
CA ARG A 228 19.30 -5.26 -34.43
C ARG A 228 20.63 -4.94 -35.09
N GLY A 229 21.68 -4.91 -34.28
CA GLY A 229 23.07 -4.90 -34.74
C GLY A 229 23.62 -6.32 -34.87
N HIS A 230 24.79 -6.45 -35.49
CA HIS A 230 25.52 -7.73 -35.50
C HIS A 230 26.09 -8.07 -34.11
N ASP A 231 26.55 -7.04 -33.40
CA ASP A 231 27.02 -7.12 -32.03
C ASP A 231 26.36 -6.02 -31.18
N GLU A 232 25.66 -6.44 -30.13
CA GLU A 232 24.95 -5.57 -29.19
C GLU A 232 25.58 -5.59 -27.79
N SER A 233 26.80 -6.13 -27.68
CA SER A 233 27.61 -6.06 -26.48
C SER A 233 27.81 -4.60 -26.04
N ILE A 234 28.10 -4.40 -24.75
CA ILE A 234 28.29 -3.05 -24.20
C ILE A 234 29.51 -2.37 -24.84
N GLU A 235 30.49 -3.17 -25.24
CA GLU A 235 31.77 -2.80 -25.84
C GLU A 235 31.68 -2.55 -27.36
N SER A 236 30.59 -2.95 -28.01
CA SER A 236 30.37 -2.71 -29.43
C SER A 236 30.34 -1.20 -29.73
N SER A 237 30.98 -0.81 -30.83
CA SER A 237 30.94 0.57 -31.34
C SER A 237 29.58 0.95 -31.92
N TYR A 238 28.75 -0.03 -32.29
CA TYR A 238 27.40 0.18 -32.80
C TYR A 238 26.49 -1.01 -32.45
N LYS A 239 25.53 -0.78 -31.55
CA LYS A 239 24.72 -1.84 -30.93
C LYS A 239 23.40 -2.11 -31.66
N GLY A 240 23.27 -1.62 -32.89
CA GLY A 240 22.02 -1.69 -33.65
C GLY A 240 21.09 -0.50 -33.40
N HIS A 241 20.28 -0.19 -34.41
CA HIS A 241 19.52 1.05 -34.42
C HIS A 241 18.58 1.20 -33.22
N PHE A 242 18.02 0.11 -32.68
CA PHE A 242 17.14 0.22 -31.52
C PHE A 242 17.89 0.71 -30.28
N LEU A 243 19.03 0.10 -29.96
CA LEU A 243 19.81 0.48 -28.77
C LEU A 243 20.41 1.88 -28.92
N GLU A 244 20.89 2.21 -30.12
CA GLU A 244 21.44 3.54 -30.41
C GLU A 244 20.37 4.64 -30.36
N THR A 245 19.16 4.37 -30.88
CA THR A 245 18.04 5.32 -30.77
C THR A 245 17.59 5.48 -29.32
N LEU A 246 17.56 4.39 -28.55
CA LEU A 246 17.21 4.44 -27.13
C LEU A 246 18.25 5.21 -26.32
N ASP A 247 19.53 5.01 -26.60
CA ASP A 247 20.63 5.78 -25.98
C ASP A 247 20.60 7.27 -26.41
N LEU A 248 20.15 7.58 -27.63
CA LEU A 248 19.88 8.96 -28.03
C LEU A 248 18.74 9.58 -27.22
N LEU A 249 17.61 8.86 -27.06
CA LEU A 249 16.49 9.34 -26.24
C LEU A 249 16.93 9.62 -24.79
N ARG A 250 17.78 8.76 -24.22
CA ARG A 250 18.36 8.97 -22.88
C ARG A 250 19.20 10.23 -22.78
N GLN A 251 19.96 10.58 -23.82
CA GLN A 251 20.78 11.78 -23.83
C GLN A 251 19.94 13.06 -23.87
N HIS A 252 18.73 12.99 -24.41
CA HIS A 252 17.83 14.14 -24.57
C HIS A 252 16.74 14.24 -23.51
N ASP A 253 16.45 13.16 -22.77
CA ASP A 253 15.45 13.13 -21.71
C ASP A 253 16.02 12.53 -20.41
N SER A 254 16.18 13.42 -19.41
CA SER A 254 16.71 13.05 -18.10
C SER A 254 15.85 12.07 -17.32
N GLU A 255 14.54 12.03 -17.57
CA GLU A 255 13.62 11.10 -16.93
C GLU A 255 13.75 9.71 -17.57
N ILE A 256 13.85 9.62 -18.90
CA ILE A 256 14.16 8.38 -19.62
C ILE A 256 15.50 7.79 -19.14
N ASP A 257 16.55 8.61 -19.03
CA ASP A 257 17.84 8.15 -18.53
C ASP A 257 17.77 7.64 -17.08
N ARG A 258 17.07 8.37 -16.19
CA ARG A 258 16.86 7.95 -14.80
C ARG A 258 16.18 6.58 -14.73
N VAL A 259 15.08 6.38 -15.46
CA VAL A 259 14.30 5.14 -15.35
C VAL A 259 14.99 3.94 -16.00
N LEU A 260 15.83 4.15 -17.03
CA LEU A 260 16.58 3.08 -17.68
C LEU A 260 17.81 2.67 -16.87
N LYS A 261 18.53 3.62 -16.25
CA LYS A 261 19.66 3.31 -15.35
C LYS A 261 19.24 2.51 -14.13
N ASN A 262 18.07 2.81 -13.57
CA ASN A 262 17.54 2.15 -12.38
C ASN A 262 16.71 0.89 -12.70
N ALA A 263 16.57 0.53 -13.98
CA ALA A 263 15.77 -0.63 -14.36
C ALA A 263 16.49 -1.94 -14.01
N PRO A 264 15.81 -2.91 -13.38
CA PRO A 264 16.34 -4.26 -13.28
C PRO A 264 16.48 -4.87 -14.68
N GLN A 265 17.42 -5.81 -14.85
CA GLN A 265 17.76 -6.37 -16.18
C GLN A 265 16.55 -6.90 -16.96
N ASN A 266 15.57 -7.47 -16.26
CA ASN A 266 14.33 -8.00 -16.86
C ASN A 266 13.30 -6.93 -17.25
N ASN A 267 13.58 -5.65 -17.01
CA ASN A 267 12.66 -4.53 -17.24
C ASN A 267 13.28 -3.39 -18.06
N GLN A 268 14.39 -3.64 -18.76
CA GLN A 268 15.06 -2.64 -19.60
C GLN A 268 14.38 -2.43 -20.96
N MET A 269 13.44 -3.30 -21.35
CA MET A 269 12.72 -3.27 -22.64
C MET A 269 13.58 -3.47 -23.90
N THR A 270 14.86 -3.86 -23.73
CA THR A 270 15.85 -3.99 -24.83
C THR A 270 15.95 -5.40 -25.44
N SER A 271 15.31 -6.40 -24.84
CA SER A 271 15.49 -7.81 -25.24
C SER A 271 14.91 -8.14 -26.64
N PRO A 272 15.46 -9.15 -27.35
CA PRO A 272 14.95 -9.62 -28.65
C PRO A 272 13.48 -9.95 -28.67
N LYS A 273 13.00 -10.54 -27.58
CA LYS A 273 11.61 -10.90 -27.45
C LYS A 273 10.72 -9.65 -27.35
N ILE A 274 11.08 -8.71 -26.45
CA ILE A 274 10.29 -7.49 -26.25
C ILE A 274 10.23 -6.64 -27.52
N GLN A 275 11.35 -6.46 -28.23
CA GLN A 275 11.33 -5.69 -29.48
C GLN A 275 10.42 -6.32 -30.54
N LYS A 276 10.41 -7.66 -30.66
CA LYS A 276 9.48 -8.36 -31.55
C LYS A 276 8.03 -8.16 -31.11
N ASP A 277 7.75 -8.29 -29.82
CA ASP A 277 6.41 -8.10 -29.27
C ASP A 277 5.89 -6.67 -29.55
N LEU A 278 6.75 -5.65 -29.42
CA LEU A 278 6.43 -4.26 -29.78
C LEU A 278 6.12 -4.12 -31.28
N CYS A 279 6.94 -4.72 -32.16
CA CYS A 279 6.67 -4.72 -33.60
C CYS A 279 5.34 -5.39 -33.94
N TYR A 280 5.05 -6.55 -33.35
CA TYR A 280 3.78 -7.26 -33.56
C TYR A 280 2.60 -6.45 -33.06
N ALA A 281 2.70 -5.83 -31.88
CA ALA A 281 1.66 -4.95 -31.36
C ALA A 281 1.40 -3.76 -32.28
N CYS A 282 2.45 -3.10 -32.79
CA CYS A 282 2.31 -2.02 -33.76
C CYS A 282 1.63 -2.48 -35.05
N ALA A 283 2.06 -3.60 -35.63
CA ALA A 283 1.46 -4.16 -36.84
C ALA A 283 -0.02 -4.51 -36.62
N PHE A 284 -0.32 -5.20 -35.53
CA PHE A 284 -1.68 -5.60 -35.15
C PHE A 284 -2.61 -4.39 -34.98
N LEU A 285 -2.22 -3.40 -34.19
CA LEU A 285 -3.03 -2.19 -33.96
C LEU A 285 -3.22 -1.37 -35.23
N THR A 286 -2.22 -1.31 -36.10
CA THR A 286 -2.31 -0.60 -37.38
C THR A 286 -3.32 -1.28 -38.31
N VAL A 287 -3.26 -2.60 -38.45
CA VAL A 287 -4.21 -3.37 -39.27
C VAL A 287 -5.63 -3.24 -38.72
N HIS A 288 -5.79 -3.37 -37.40
CA HIS A 288 -7.08 -3.23 -36.74
C HIS A 288 -7.72 -1.86 -37.02
N GLU A 289 -6.95 -0.77 -36.89
CA GLU A 289 -7.45 0.58 -37.15
C GLU A 289 -7.85 0.79 -38.63
N ILE A 290 -7.07 0.24 -39.57
CA ILE A 290 -7.42 0.27 -41.00
C ILE A 290 -8.74 -0.47 -41.26
N ILE A 291 -8.90 -1.68 -40.70
CA ILE A 291 -10.14 -2.46 -40.87
C ILE A 291 -11.34 -1.73 -40.27
N LYS A 292 -11.17 -1.11 -39.09
CA LYS A 292 -12.21 -0.33 -38.43
C LYS A 292 -12.67 0.85 -39.28
N GLN A 293 -11.76 1.52 -39.98
CA GLN A 293 -12.09 2.63 -40.89
C GLN A 293 -12.73 2.18 -42.21
N MET A 294 -12.60 0.91 -42.58
CA MET A 294 -13.22 0.32 -43.77
C MET A 294 -14.65 -0.19 -43.53
N ARG A 295 -15.10 -0.26 -42.27
CA ARG A 295 -16.48 -0.60 -41.90
C ARG A 295 -17.32 0.66 -41.75
#